data_AF-A0A2U8WHF9-F1
#
_entry.id   AF-A0A2U8WHF9-F1
#
_cell.length_a   1.000
_cell.length_b   1.000
_cell.length_c   1.000
_cell.angle_alpha   90.00
_cell.angle_beta   90.00
_cell.angle_gamma   90.00
#
_symmetry.space_group_name_H-M   'P 1'
#
loop_
_entity.id
_entity.type
_entity.pdbx_description
1 polymer ?
#
loop_
_entity_poly.entity_id
_entity_poly.type
_entity_poly.pdbx_seq_one_letter_code
_entity_poly.pdbx_strand_id
1 'polypeptide(L)'
;MLLLALAGVPGAATAQGPAPKKAPAAPATPAAAPAPFVGCPSLANLRLLLRTNRGDPAAVAALLADERADHVGCALIGRERVQALADHVELGGASYDCLSLQGTGICHWTLAGTVAPAPDRTRAADRPRR
;
A
#
# COMPACT_ATOMS: atom_id res chain seq x y z
N MET A 1 63.06 32.27 2.66
CA MET A 1 63.67 32.52 3.99
C MET A 1 63.28 31.33 4.87
N LEU A 2 64.26 30.60 5.43
CA LEU A 2 64.59 30.57 6.88
C LEU A 2 63.37 30.18 7.76
N LEU A 3 63.34 29.01 8.41
CA LEU A 3 64.13 28.56 9.59
C LEU A 3 63.79 29.42 10.84
N LEU A 4 63.52 28.91 12.05
CA LEU A 4 63.70 27.59 12.70
C LEU A 4 62.36 27.23 13.47
N ALA A 5 62.13 26.28 14.40
CA ALA A 5 62.93 25.31 15.19
C ALA A 5 62.09 24.06 15.62
N LEU A 6 62.40 23.44 16.78
CA LEU A 6 61.84 22.16 17.29
C LEU A 6 61.49 22.24 18.79
N ALA A 7 60.47 21.48 19.24
CA ALA A 7 60.33 20.75 20.53
C ALA A 7 58.85 20.32 20.72
N GLY A 8 58.47 19.20 21.34
CA GLY A 8 59.25 18.11 21.97
C GLY A 8 58.42 16.83 22.18
N VAL A 9 59.01 15.84 22.85
CA VAL A 9 58.50 14.46 23.10
C VAL A 9 57.79 14.33 24.48
N PRO A 10 57.23 13.15 24.89
CA PRO A 10 56.62 12.01 24.18
C PRO A 10 55.18 11.70 24.69
N GLY A 11 54.54 10.61 24.24
CA GLY A 11 53.35 10.07 24.94
C GLY A 11 52.63 8.93 24.24
N ALA A 12 52.96 7.68 24.57
CA ALA A 12 52.20 6.50 24.13
C ALA A 12 51.19 6.07 25.21
N ALA A 13 49.89 6.07 24.89
CA ALA A 13 48.83 5.56 25.75
C ALA A 13 47.75 4.86 24.90
N THR A 14 47.79 3.53 24.84
CA THR A 14 46.77 2.71 24.17
C THR A 14 45.49 2.65 25.01
N ALA A 15 44.66 3.69 24.92
CA ALA A 15 43.34 3.72 25.53
C ALA A 15 42.43 2.68 24.84
N GLN A 16 42.27 1.51 25.46
CA GLN A 16 41.34 0.47 25.02
C GLN A 16 39.91 0.94 25.30
N GLY A 17 39.32 1.64 24.33
CA GLY A 17 37.93 2.09 24.42
C GLY A 17 36.98 0.91 24.62
N PRO A 18 36.00 1.01 25.54
CA PRO A 18 35.07 -0.09 25.79
C PRO A 18 34.26 -0.41 24.52
N ALA A 19 34.16 -1.70 24.20
CA ALA A 19 33.44 -2.16 23.01
C ALA A 19 32.00 -1.61 22.98
N PRO A 20 31.48 -1.19 21.81
CA PRO A 20 30.17 -0.55 21.72
C PRO A 20 29.09 -1.52 22.19
N LYS A 21 28.50 -1.24 23.36
CA LYS A 21 27.35 -1.99 23.88
C LYS A 21 26.22 -1.89 22.87
N LYS A 22 25.95 -3.00 22.18
CA LYS A 22 24.90 -3.11 21.17
C LYS A 22 23.58 -2.65 21.78
N ALA A 23 23.07 -1.50 21.32
CA ALA A 23 21.82 -0.95 21.81
C ALA A 23 20.69 -1.96 21.60
N PRO A 24 19.72 -2.08 22.53
CA PRO A 24 18.52 -2.88 22.30
C PRO A 24 17.84 -2.41 21.02
N ALA A 25 17.47 -3.34 20.14
CA ALA A 25 16.66 -3.00 18.97
C ALA A 25 15.32 -2.43 19.46
N ALA A 26 14.95 -1.24 18.98
CA ALA A 26 13.65 -0.66 19.30
C ALA A 26 12.53 -1.60 18.82
N PRO A 27 11.40 -1.72 19.56
CA PRO A 27 10.27 -2.51 19.11
C PRO A 27 9.82 -2.08 17.71
N ALA A 28 9.69 -3.03 16.80
CA ALA A 28 9.21 -2.73 15.45
C ALA A 28 7.75 -2.26 15.52
N THR A 29 7.50 -1.01 15.16
CA THR A 29 6.15 -0.46 15.07
C THR A 29 5.32 -1.33 14.11
N PRO A 30 4.11 -1.78 14.50
CA PRO A 30 3.24 -2.51 13.60
C PRO A 30 3.00 -1.73 12.30
N ALA A 31 3.17 -2.40 11.15
CA ALA A 31 2.86 -1.80 9.86
C ALA A 31 1.36 -1.44 9.82
N ALA A 32 1.04 -0.24 9.34
CA ALA A 32 -0.34 0.21 9.25
C ALA A 32 -1.16 -0.72 8.35
N ALA A 33 -2.40 -1.00 8.76
CA ALA A 33 -3.31 -1.83 7.98
C ALA A 33 -3.56 -1.20 6.59
N PRO A 34 -3.57 -2.00 5.50
CA PRO A 34 -3.86 -1.49 4.16
C PRO A 34 -5.21 -0.76 4.10
N ALA A 35 -5.20 0.50 3.66
CA ALA A 35 -6.39 1.35 3.61
C ALA A 35 -7.52 0.70 2.78
N PRO A 36 -8.80 0.85 3.19
CA PRO A 36 -9.94 0.34 2.43
C PRO A 36 -10.04 1.01 1.06
N PHE A 37 -10.81 0.41 0.15
CA PHE A 37 -10.97 0.89 -1.22
C PHE A 37 -12.44 1.12 -1.58
N VAL A 38 -12.67 2.01 -2.56
CA VAL A 38 -14.00 2.25 -3.13
C VAL A 38 -14.41 1.05 -3.97
N GLY A 39 -15.56 0.45 -3.68
CA GLY A 39 -16.16 -0.54 -4.57
C GLY A 39 -17.68 -0.46 -4.62
N CYS A 40 -18.25 -0.84 -5.76
CA CYS A 40 -19.69 -0.70 -6.04
C CYS A 40 -20.23 -1.96 -6.72
N PRO A 41 -21.44 -2.46 -6.37
CA PRO A 41 -22.07 -3.60 -7.04
C PRO A 41 -22.48 -3.28 -8.50
N SER A 42 -22.46 -2.00 -8.89
CA SER A 42 -22.73 -1.52 -10.25
C SER A 42 -21.54 -0.71 -10.77
N LEU A 43 -20.99 -1.13 -11.92
CA LEU A 43 -19.97 -0.37 -12.65
C LEU A 43 -20.49 0.99 -13.11
N ALA A 44 -21.79 1.11 -13.45
CA ALA A 44 -22.39 2.38 -13.82
C ALA A 44 -22.37 3.38 -12.65
N ASN A 45 -22.59 2.89 -11.41
CA ASN A 45 -22.63 3.70 -10.21
C ASN A 45 -21.21 4.13 -9.81
N LEU A 46 -20.22 3.23 -9.88
CA LEU A 46 -18.79 3.57 -9.73
C LEU A 46 -18.39 4.69 -10.71
N ARG A 47 -18.74 4.53 -11.99
CA ARG A 47 -18.39 5.50 -13.04
C ARG A 47 -19.12 6.82 -12.87
N LEU A 48 -20.35 6.83 -12.35
CA LEU A 48 -21.06 8.06 -11.99
C LEU A 48 -20.36 8.77 -10.83
N LEU A 49 -20.12 8.05 -9.73
CA LEU A 49 -19.52 8.57 -8.50
C LEU A 49 -18.13 9.17 -8.75
N LEU A 50 -17.29 8.48 -9.55
CA LEU A 50 -16.00 9.00 -10.00
C LEU A 50 -16.16 10.29 -10.83
N ARG A 51 -17.05 10.32 -11.84
CA ARG A 51 -17.23 11.54 -12.69
C ARG A 51 -17.71 12.75 -11.88
N THR A 52 -18.68 12.56 -10.99
CA THR A 52 -19.18 13.63 -10.12
C THR A 52 -18.07 14.21 -9.23
N ASN A 53 -17.16 13.35 -8.75
CA ASN A 53 -15.99 13.73 -7.96
C ASN A 53 -14.72 13.94 -8.83
N ARG A 54 -14.87 14.32 -10.10
CA ARG A 54 -13.79 14.70 -11.03
C ARG A 54 -12.69 13.64 -11.27
N GLY A 55 -12.97 12.38 -10.94
CA GLY A 55 -12.05 11.26 -11.03
C GLY A 55 -11.15 11.06 -9.81
N ASP A 56 -11.29 11.85 -8.75
CA ASP A 56 -10.47 11.78 -7.53
C ASP A 56 -10.95 10.64 -6.59
N PRO A 57 -10.17 9.55 -6.40
CA PRO A 57 -10.57 8.44 -5.53
C PRO A 57 -10.55 8.81 -4.04
N ALA A 58 -9.77 9.80 -3.62
CA ALA A 58 -9.70 10.27 -2.24
C ALA A 58 -10.92 11.13 -1.88
N ALA A 59 -11.37 12.00 -2.81
CA ALA A 59 -12.63 12.71 -2.67
C ALA A 59 -13.83 11.75 -2.59
N VAL A 60 -13.84 10.70 -3.44
CA VAL A 60 -14.87 9.64 -3.35
C VAL A 60 -14.79 8.88 -2.02
N ALA A 61 -13.58 8.54 -1.54
CA ALA A 61 -13.42 7.85 -0.27
C ALA A 61 -13.90 8.69 0.93
N ALA A 62 -13.67 10.01 0.91
CA ALA A 62 -14.18 10.94 1.91
C ALA A 62 -15.72 11.05 1.86
N LEU A 63 -16.31 11.11 0.65
CA LEU A 63 -17.75 11.13 0.46
C LEU A 63 -18.44 9.83 0.94
N LEU A 64 -17.77 8.68 0.79
CA LEU A 64 -18.22 7.37 1.29
C LEU A 64 -17.94 7.15 2.79
N ALA A 65 -17.44 8.17 3.51
CA ALA A 65 -17.26 8.15 4.96
C ALA A 65 -18.26 9.06 5.71
N ASP A 66 -19.11 9.82 5.01
CA ASP A 66 -20.26 10.54 5.59
C ASP A 66 -21.55 9.75 5.39
N GLU A 67 -21.99 9.04 6.42
CA GLU A 67 -23.23 8.24 6.50
C GLU A 67 -24.52 8.98 6.07
N ARG A 68 -24.48 10.30 5.82
CA ARG A 68 -25.60 11.09 5.30
C ARG A 68 -25.58 11.33 3.78
N ALA A 69 -24.50 11.00 3.09
CA ALA A 69 -24.37 11.23 1.66
C ALA A 69 -25.08 10.15 0.82
N ASP A 70 -25.55 10.51 -0.38
CA ASP A 70 -25.98 9.49 -1.35
C ASP A 70 -24.76 8.78 -1.93
N HIS A 71 -24.50 7.58 -1.40
CA HIS A 71 -23.42 6.70 -1.82
C HIS A 71 -23.69 5.96 -3.14
N VAL A 72 -24.90 6.07 -3.72
CA VAL A 72 -25.37 5.32 -4.91
C VAL A 72 -25.07 3.81 -4.84
N GLY A 73 -25.11 3.23 -3.64
CA GLY A 73 -24.82 1.82 -3.37
C GLY A 73 -23.33 1.42 -3.43
N CYS A 74 -22.41 2.37 -3.59
CA CYS A 74 -20.97 2.17 -3.38
C CYS A 74 -20.63 2.17 -1.88
N ALA A 75 -19.49 1.60 -1.51
CA ALA A 75 -18.99 1.60 -0.14
C ALA A 75 -17.45 1.57 -0.07
N LEU A 76 -16.90 1.89 1.11
CA LEU A 76 -15.53 1.55 1.46
C LEU A 76 -15.45 0.09 1.90
N ILE A 77 -14.59 -0.68 1.22
CA ILE A 77 -14.43 -2.13 1.43
C ILE A 77 -13.02 -2.40 1.96
N GLY A 78 -12.95 -3.18 3.05
CA GLY A 78 -11.70 -3.70 3.57
C GLY A 78 -11.08 -4.76 2.64
N ARG A 79 -9.77 -4.68 2.45
CA ARG A 79 -9.02 -5.51 1.48
C ARG A 79 -9.01 -6.99 1.85
N GLU A 80 -9.14 -7.30 3.13
CA GLU A 80 -9.28 -8.64 3.69
C GLU A 80 -10.56 -9.36 3.24
N ARG A 81 -11.58 -8.63 2.74
CA ARG A 81 -12.81 -9.22 2.21
C ARG A 81 -12.68 -9.71 0.76
N VAL A 82 -11.60 -9.41 0.04
CA VAL A 82 -11.45 -9.78 -1.37
C VAL A 82 -11.05 -11.25 -1.51
N GLN A 83 -11.83 -12.02 -2.26
CA GLN A 83 -11.57 -13.44 -2.53
C GLN A 83 -10.79 -13.63 -3.85
N ALA A 84 -11.22 -12.99 -4.93
CA ALA A 84 -10.55 -13.03 -6.23
C ALA A 84 -10.89 -11.82 -7.12
N LEU A 85 -10.07 -11.61 -8.15
CA LEU A 85 -10.50 -10.90 -9.36
C LEU A 85 -11.44 -11.83 -10.14
N ALA A 86 -12.64 -11.34 -10.46
CA ALA A 86 -13.70 -12.09 -11.14
C ALA A 86 -13.89 -11.66 -12.60
N ASP A 87 -13.64 -10.40 -12.93
CA ASP A 87 -13.73 -9.84 -14.28
C ASP A 87 -12.86 -8.57 -14.40
N HIS A 88 -12.55 -8.13 -15.62
CA HIS A 88 -11.81 -6.90 -15.91
C HIS A 88 -12.32 -6.22 -17.19
N VAL A 89 -12.61 -4.92 -17.13
CA VAL A 89 -13.25 -4.17 -18.23
C VAL A 89 -12.58 -2.82 -18.46
N GLU A 90 -12.21 -2.54 -19.70
CA GLU A 90 -11.81 -1.19 -20.14
C GLU A 90 -13.02 -0.45 -20.75
N LEU A 91 -13.37 0.72 -20.21
CA LEU A 91 -14.58 1.43 -20.63
C LEU A 91 -14.44 2.96 -20.56
N GLY A 92 -14.15 3.56 -21.72
CA GLY A 92 -14.06 5.01 -21.89
C GLY A 92 -12.75 5.62 -21.36
N GLY A 93 -11.61 4.99 -21.67
CA GLY A 93 -10.28 5.49 -21.30
C GLY A 93 -9.83 5.16 -19.87
N ALA A 94 -10.57 4.31 -19.15
CA ALA A 94 -10.21 3.82 -17.83
C ALA A 94 -10.58 2.33 -17.70
N SER A 95 -9.77 1.60 -16.94
CA SER A 95 -9.88 0.15 -16.73
C SER A 95 -10.37 -0.13 -15.32
N TYR A 96 -11.22 -1.15 -15.18
CA TYR A 96 -11.96 -1.47 -13.95
C TYR A 96 -11.85 -2.96 -13.61
N ASP A 97 -11.57 -3.26 -12.35
CA ASP A 97 -11.51 -4.61 -11.82
C ASP A 97 -12.83 -4.95 -11.12
N CYS A 98 -13.37 -6.14 -11.39
CA CYS A 98 -14.51 -6.69 -10.67
C CYS A 98 -14.00 -7.69 -9.63
N LEU A 99 -14.26 -7.44 -8.35
CA LEU A 99 -13.79 -8.26 -7.23
C LEU A 99 -14.92 -9.09 -6.63
N SER A 100 -14.70 -10.39 -6.44
CA SER A 100 -15.58 -11.23 -5.62
C SER A 100 -15.23 -11.02 -4.14
N LEU A 101 -16.23 -10.72 -3.30
CA LEU A 101 -16.03 -10.46 -1.88
C LEU A 101 -16.60 -11.57 -0.99
N GLN A 102 -16.06 -11.71 0.22
CA GLN A 102 -16.54 -12.67 1.20
C GLN A 102 -17.93 -12.27 1.71
N GLY A 103 -18.86 -13.23 1.68
CA GLY A 103 -20.25 -13.04 2.11
C GLY A 103 -21.17 -12.38 1.07
N THR A 104 -20.71 -12.17 -0.17
CA THR A 104 -21.53 -11.57 -1.24
C THR A 104 -21.63 -12.48 -2.45
N GLY A 105 -22.86 -12.76 -2.92
CA GLY A 105 -23.10 -13.45 -4.19
C GLY A 105 -22.95 -12.58 -5.45
N ILE A 106 -22.56 -11.31 -5.29
CA ILE A 106 -22.39 -10.34 -6.37
C ILE A 106 -20.98 -9.75 -6.37
N CYS A 107 -20.48 -9.45 -7.57
CA CYS A 107 -19.17 -8.85 -7.77
C CYS A 107 -19.21 -7.34 -7.49
N HIS A 108 -18.11 -6.78 -6.98
CA HIS A 108 -17.97 -5.35 -6.68
C HIS A 108 -16.86 -4.74 -7.54
N TRP A 109 -17.23 -3.74 -8.33
CA TRP A 109 -16.34 -3.02 -9.26
C TRP A 109 -15.51 -1.97 -8.54
N THR A 110 -14.25 -1.85 -8.92
CA THR A 110 -13.30 -0.79 -8.49
C THR A 110 -12.41 -0.37 -9.66
N LEU A 111 -11.54 0.63 -9.47
CA LEU A 111 -10.52 1.00 -10.47
C LEU A 111 -9.47 -0.11 -10.59
N ALA A 112 -9.02 -0.43 -11.80
CA ALA A 112 -8.09 -1.54 -12.01
C ALA A 112 -6.76 -1.36 -11.25
N GLY A 113 -6.20 -2.45 -10.75
CA GLY A 113 -4.97 -2.46 -9.96
C GLY A 113 -5.12 -1.93 -8.52
N THR A 114 -6.32 -1.49 -8.11
CA THR A 114 -6.60 -1.01 -6.74
C THR A 114 -6.31 -2.08 -5.69
N VAL A 115 -6.53 -3.36 -6.03
CA VAL A 115 -6.17 -4.52 -5.20
C VAL A 115 -5.19 -5.38 -5.99
N ALA A 116 -4.00 -5.59 -5.43
CA ALA A 116 -3.04 -6.51 -6.01
C ALA A 116 -3.61 -7.95 -5.92
N PRO A 117 -3.66 -8.72 -7.03
CA PRO A 117 -4.06 -10.11 -6.98
C PRO A 117 -3.09 -10.89 -6.08
N ALA A 118 -3.61 -11.85 -5.31
CA ALA A 118 -2.78 -12.72 -4.50
C ALA A 118 -1.74 -13.44 -5.41
N PRO A 119 -0.45 -13.50 -5.01
CA PRO A 119 0.58 -14.07 -5.87
C PRO A 119 0.28 -15.54 -6.14
N ASP A 120 0.18 -15.89 -7.42
CA ASP A 120 -0.13 -17.27 -7.84
C ASP A 120 0.95 -18.23 -7.32
N ARG A 121 0.55 -19.06 -6.36
CA ARG A 121 1.41 -20.05 -5.72
C ARG A 121 1.80 -21.18 -6.69
N THR A 122 1.01 -21.38 -7.75
CA THR A 122 1.28 -22.36 -8.82
C THR A 122 2.52 -21.93 -9.62
N ARG A 123 2.51 -20.72 -10.17
CA ARG A 123 3.66 -20.13 -10.88
C ARG A 123 4.88 -19.88 -9.99
N ALA A 124 4.71 -19.77 -8.67
CA ALA A 124 5.82 -19.71 -7.73
C ALA A 124 6.53 -21.06 -7.51
N ALA A 125 5.80 -22.18 -7.63
CA ALA A 125 6.36 -23.53 -7.47
C ALA A 125 7.17 -23.98 -8.70
N ASP A 126 6.75 -23.59 -9.90
CA ASP A 126 7.34 -23.99 -11.18
C ASP A 126 8.58 -23.17 -11.60
N ARG A 127 9.25 -22.51 -10.64
CA ARG A 127 10.49 -21.76 -10.89
C ARG A 127 11.70 -22.62 -10.51
N PRO A 128 12.51 -23.11 -11.48
CA PRO A 128 13.69 -23.90 -11.16
C PRO A 128 14.67 -23.09 -10.30
N ARG A 129 15.14 -23.69 -9.20
CA ARG A 129 16.30 -23.16 -8.46
C ARG A 129 17.54 -23.36 -9.34
N ARG A 130 18.08 -22.25 -9.84
CA ARG A 130 19.40 -22.16 -10.46
C ARG A 130 20.41 -21.66 -9.43
#